data_AF-A0A1Q3R4A5-F1
#
_entry.id   AF-A0A1Q3R4A5-F1
#
_cell.length_a   1.000
_cell.length_b   1.000
_cell.length_c   1.000
_cell.angle_alpha   90.00
_cell.angle_beta   90.00
_cell.angle_gamma   90.00
#
_symmetry.space_group_name_H-M   'P 1'
#
loop_
_entity.id
_entity.type
_entity.pdbx_description
1 polymer ?
#
loop_
_entity_poly.entity_id
_entity_poly.type
_entity_poly.pdbx_seq_one_letter_code
_entity_poly.pdbx_strand_id
1 'polypeptide(L)'
;MGGKHRHWHLAWSRLPNGRLRHASGAEFIVSHGDGHTDIDVAPEALDAYQAHELARGVAPHDLAQRLIRLAREAGRWLERNP
;
A
#
# COMPACT_ATOMS: atom_id res chain seq x y z
N MET A 1 -1.58 7.04 26.97
CA MET A 1 -1.14 7.42 25.61
C MET A 1 -1.29 6.24 24.66
N GLY A 2 -2.44 6.08 24.02
CA GLY A 2 -2.66 4.94 23.12
C GLY A 2 -3.92 5.16 22.30
N GLY A 3 -3.87 4.89 21.00
CA GLY A 3 -5.11 4.77 20.22
C GLY A 3 -5.08 5.08 18.73
N LYS A 4 -4.02 5.66 18.15
CA LYS A 4 -4.06 6.06 16.72
C LYS A 4 -3.10 5.32 15.78
N HIS A 5 -2.14 4.55 16.31
CA HIS A 5 -1.12 3.86 15.51
C HIS A 5 -1.28 2.33 15.42
N ARG A 6 -2.28 1.72 16.08
CA ARG A 6 -2.37 0.25 16.15
C ARG A 6 -3.08 -0.42 14.97
N HIS A 7 -3.81 0.35 14.15
CA HIS A 7 -4.73 -0.23 13.17
C HIS A 7 -4.25 -0.15 11.72
N TRP A 8 -3.08 0.46 11.45
CA TRP A 8 -2.60 0.56 10.08
C TRP A 8 -2.40 -0.82 9.44
N HIS A 9 -1.93 -1.82 10.21
CA HIS A 9 -1.80 -3.20 9.75
C HIS A 9 -3.11 -3.84 9.27
N LEU A 10 -4.24 -3.43 9.84
CA LEU A 10 -5.57 -3.94 9.48
C LEU A 10 -6.05 -3.40 8.13
N ALA A 11 -5.43 -2.32 7.64
CA ALA A 11 -5.71 -1.77 6.32
C ALA A 11 -5.02 -2.56 5.19
N TRP A 12 -4.29 -3.63 5.51
CA TRP A 12 -3.52 -4.41 4.55
C TRP A 12 -4.00 -5.86 4.52
N SER A 13 -3.94 -6.46 3.33
CA SER A 13 -4.23 -7.86 3.11
C SER A 13 -3.33 -8.41 2.02
N ARG A 14 -3.04 -9.71 2.06
CA ARG A 14 -2.37 -10.42 0.97
C ARG A 14 -3.42 -11.05 0.06
N LEU A 15 -3.30 -10.84 -1.23
CA LEU A 15 -4.17 -11.42 -2.25
C LEU A 15 -3.69 -12.83 -2.63
N PRO A 16 -4.57 -13.69 -3.19
CA PRO A 16 -4.20 -15.04 -3.61
C PRO A 16 -3.08 -15.09 -4.66
N ASN A 17 -2.90 -14.02 -5.44
CA ASN A 17 -1.84 -13.88 -6.43
C ASN A 17 -0.51 -13.39 -5.83
N GLY A 18 -0.40 -13.29 -4.50
CA GLY A 18 0.81 -12.87 -3.80
C GLY A 18 0.96 -11.36 -3.63
N ARG A 19 0.11 -10.54 -4.26
CA ARG A 19 0.16 -9.07 -4.11
C ARG A 19 -0.31 -8.62 -2.74
N LEU A 20 0.12 -7.43 -2.35
CA LEU A 20 -0.39 -6.75 -1.15
C LEU A 20 -1.43 -5.72 -1.55
N ARG A 21 -2.59 -5.72 -0.89
CA ARG A 21 -3.66 -4.73 -1.11
C ARG A 21 -3.87 -3.89 0.13
N HIS A 22 -3.85 -2.57 -0.04
CA HIS A 22 -4.24 -1.60 0.97
C HIS A 22 -5.73 -1.26 0.87
N ALA A 23 -6.35 -0.81 1.98
CA ALA A 23 -7.76 -0.45 2.06
C ALA A 23 -8.17 0.69 1.10
N SER A 24 -7.21 1.49 0.62
CA SER A 24 -7.44 2.49 -0.42
C SER A 24 -7.63 1.90 -1.82
N GLY A 25 -7.51 0.58 -1.99
CA GLY A 25 -7.55 -0.09 -3.30
C GLY A 25 -6.21 -0.14 -4.02
N ALA A 26 -5.16 0.51 -3.49
CA ALA A 26 -3.81 0.36 -4.01
C ALA A 26 -3.31 -1.07 -3.84
N GLU A 27 -2.80 -1.65 -4.92
CA GLU A 27 -2.16 -2.96 -4.91
C GLU A 27 -0.68 -2.85 -5.21
N PHE A 28 0.10 -3.73 -4.60
CA PHE A 28 1.54 -3.76 -4.73
C PHE A 28 2.02 -5.15 -5.12
N ILE A 29 2.84 -5.19 -6.17
CA ILE A 29 3.57 -6.36 -6.63
C ILE A 29 4.80 -6.49 -5.74
N VAL A 30 5.01 -7.68 -5.20
CA VAL A 30 6.18 -8.03 -4.40
C VAL A 30 7.09 -8.87 -5.28
N SER A 31 8.31 -8.39 -5.50
CA SER A 31 9.34 -9.10 -6.27
C SER A 31 10.54 -9.36 -5.37
N HIS A 32 10.94 -10.62 -5.23
CA HIS A 32 12.10 -11.00 -4.44
C HIS A 32 13.32 -11.14 -5.34
N GLY A 33 14.39 -10.40 -5.05
CA GLY A 33 15.68 -10.53 -5.69
C GLY A 33 16.76 -10.95 -4.69
N ASP A 34 18.00 -11.07 -5.16
CA ASP A 34 19.13 -11.44 -4.31
C ASP A 34 19.38 -10.36 -3.23
N GLY A 35 18.94 -10.66 -2.00
CA GLY A 35 19.12 -9.78 -0.84
C GLY A 35 18.21 -8.54 -0.80
N HIS A 36 17.24 -8.42 -1.69
CA HIS A 36 16.29 -7.29 -1.71
C HIS A 36 14.85 -7.75 -2.00
N THR A 37 13.90 -6.92 -1.62
CA THR A 37 12.48 -7.10 -1.96
C THR A 37 11.97 -5.79 -2.52
N ASP A 38 11.58 -5.82 -3.80
CA ASP A 38 10.99 -4.68 -4.48
C ASP A 38 9.48 -4.69 -4.29
N ILE A 39 8.94 -3.48 -4.15
CA ILE A 39 7.52 -3.24 -3.94
C ILE A 39 7.09 -2.16 -4.91
N ASP A 40 6.43 -2.60 -5.98
CA ASP A 40 5.95 -1.76 -7.05
C ASP A 40 4.43 -1.66 -6.99
N VAL A 41 3.87 -0.50 -7.31
CA VAL A 41 2.42 -0.40 -7.45
C VAL A 41 1.97 -1.16 -8.69
N ALA A 42 0.86 -1.89 -8.61
CA ALA A 42 0.21 -2.44 -9.78
C ALA A 42 -0.46 -1.28 -10.56
N PRO A 43 -0.03 -0.97 -11.80
CA PRO A 43 -0.55 0.18 -12.55
C PRO A 43 -2.08 0.12 -12.73
N GLU A 44 -2.63 -1.07 -12.94
CA GLU A 44 -4.06 -1.32 -13.10
C GLU A 44 -4.89 -1.02 -11.85
N ALA A 45 -4.28 -0.94 -10.67
CA ALA A 45 -4.94 -0.61 -9.40
C ALA A 45 -4.87 0.90 -9.07
N LEU A 46 -4.21 1.72 -9.90
CA LEU A 46 -4.05 3.15 -9.65
C LEU A 46 -5.38 3.89 -9.67
N ASP A 47 -6.28 3.56 -10.59
CA ASP A 47 -7.57 4.26 -10.71
C ASP A 47 -8.43 4.10 -9.43
N ALA A 48 -8.45 2.89 -8.87
CA ALA A 48 -9.14 2.61 -7.61
C ALA A 48 -8.55 3.42 -6.44
N TYR A 49 -7.22 3.46 -6.37
CA TYR A 49 -6.50 4.28 -5.38
C TYR A 49 -6.79 5.77 -5.51
N GLN A 50 -6.72 6.30 -6.73
CA GLN A 50 -6.96 7.71 -7.00
C GLN A 50 -8.40 8.09 -6.65
N ALA A 51 -9.39 7.33 -7.12
CA ALA A 51 -10.79 7.58 -6.81
C ALA A 51 -11.05 7.58 -5.29
N HIS A 52 -10.47 6.62 -4.56
CA HIS A 52 -10.59 6.55 -3.10
C HIS A 52 -9.99 7.77 -2.39
N GLU A 53 -8.75 8.15 -2.71
CA GLU A 53 -8.08 9.27 -2.03
C GLU A 53 -8.72 10.63 -2.41
N LEU A 54 -9.14 10.80 -3.66
CA LEU A 54 -9.86 12.01 -4.11
C LEU A 54 -11.21 12.14 -3.40
N ALA A 55 -11.96 11.05 -3.23
CA ALA A 55 -13.22 11.05 -2.46
C ALA A 55 -13.03 11.44 -0.98
N ARG A 56 -11.81 11.25 -0.44
CA ARG A 56 -11.43 11.69 0.91
C ARG A 56 -10.95 13.15 0.97
N GLY A 57 -10.93 13.85 -0.17
CA GLY A 57 -10.49 15.24 -0.26
C GLY A 57 -8.97 15.42 -0.35
N VAL A 58 -8.21 14.38 -0.70
CA VAL A 58 -6.77 14.49 -0.93
C VAL A 58 -6.53 15.28 -2.21
N ALA A 59 -5.60 16.23 -2.18
CA ALA A 59 -5.25 17.00 -3.37
C ALA A 59 -4.56 16.12 -4.43
N PRO A 60 -4.84 16.29 -5.74
CA PRO A 60 -4.23 15.47 -6.78
C PRO A 60 -2.69 15.44 -6.76
N HIS A 61 -2.06 16.56 -6.41
CA HIS A 61 -0.59 16.65 -6.33
C HIS A 61 0.02 15.89 -5.14
N ASP A 62 -0.78 15.51 -4.13
CA ASP A 62 -0.33 14.72 -2.99
C ASP A 62 -0.41 13.21 -3.23
N LEU A 63 -1.13 12.77 -4.28
CA LEU A 63 -1.42 11.35 -4.52
C LEU A 63 -0.14 10.53 -4.70
N ALA A 64 0.84 11.06 -5.42
CA ALA A 64 2.13 10.39 -5.65
C ALA A 64 2.92 10.19 -4.35
N GLN A 65 3.02 11.23 -3.51
CA GLN A 65 3.74 11.15 -2.24
C GLN A 65 3.08 10.17 -1.26
N ARG A 66 1.75 10.14 -1.23
CA ARG A 66 1.00 9.18 -0.43
C ARG A 66 1.20 7.76 -0.93
N LEU A 67 1.27 7.56 -2.24
CA LEU A 67 1.51 6.24 -2.83
C LEU A 67 2.91 5.71 -2.49
N ILE A 68 3.94 6.57 -2.57
CA ILE A 68 5.30 6.25 -2.14
C ILE A 68 5.34 5.86 -0.65
N ARG A 69 4.59 6.57 0.20
CA ARG A 69 4.46 6.22 1.62
C ARG A 69 3.83 4.84 1.80
N LEU A 70 2.78 4.51 1.02
CA LEU A 70 2.13 3.20 1.06
C LEU A 70 3.07 2.08 0.60
N ALA A 71 3.88 2.28 -0.44
CA ALA A 71 4.88 1.28 -0.87
C ALA A 71 5.87 0.96 0.27
N ARG A 72 6.36 1.97 0.98
CA ARG A 72 7.22 1.77 2.17
C ARG A 72 6.49 1.04 3.30
N GLU A 73 5.19 1.28 3.44
CA GLU A 73 4.35 0.63 4.45
C GLU A 73 4.06 -0.82 4.13
N ALA A 74 3.83 -1.15 2.86
CA ALA A 74 3.72 -2.50 2.36
C ALA A 74 4.96 -3.34 2.73
N GLY A 75 6.17 -2.78 2.60
CA GLY A 75 7.41 -3.48 2.99
C GLY A 75 7.45 -3.80 4.49
N ARG A 76 7.14 -2.81 5.33
CA ARG A 76 7.05 -3.03 6.78
C ARG A 76 5.94 -4.01 7.16
N TRP A 77 4.85 -4.05 6.40
CA TRP A 77 3.78 -5.01 6.61
C TRP A 77 4.24 -6.43 6.26
N LEU A 78 4.91 -6.59 5.11
CA LEU A 78 5.47 -7.84 4.62
C LEU A 78 6.48 -8.46 5.61
N GLU A 79 7.41 -7.65 6.13
CA GLU A 79 8.37 -8.09 7.15
C GLU A 79 7.71 -8.66 8.40
N ARG A 80 6.53 -8.15 8.76
CA ARG A 80 5.75 -8.60 9.93
C ARG A 80 4.78 -9.73 9.62
N ASN A 81 4.51 -9.98 8.34
CA ASN A 81 3.52 -10.94 7.84
C ASN A 81 4.11 -11.65 6.61
N PRO A 82 5.08 -12.58 6.81
CA PRO A 82 5.76 -13.28 5.74
C PRO A 82 4.83 -14.17 4.91
#